data_AF-A0A4U6TCM8-F1
#
_entry.id   AF-A0A4U6TCM8-F1
#
_cell.length_a   1.000
_cell.length_b   1.000
_cell.length_c   1.000
_cell.angle_alpha   90.00
_cell.angle_beta   90.00
_cell.angle_gamma   90.00
#
_symmetry.space_group_name_H-M   'P 1'
#
loop_
_entity.id
_entity.type
_entity.pdbx_description
1 polymer ?
#
loop_
_entity_poly.entity_id
_entity_poly.type
_entity_poly.pdbx_seq_one_letter_code
_entity_poly.pdbx_strand_id
1 'polypeptide(L)'
;MAFFIGPLPSSLPPVSGSPFLGLFSNGNPSPAAPATVGVEFDTHWDRDWDPKDIAAADHVGIDLNSIRSGSYTKDLAKGDLSGTMSADITYDGGSKLMVVTLRLADGRTRSIQALIDFRDAGVPQEVAVGFSAATGVDVVQTNLLLSWSFSSTELVSVSSKMPLWLIISLSVACPLLAASIVAAVFYTIMRRHRCAPGIKIALQASCPSPPTTSPRIGSSARAPSAKCTEENCGIRACRRWP
;
A
#
# COMPACT_ATOMS: atom_id res chain seq x y z
N MET A 1 32.19 -10.29 19.47
CA MET A 1 32.42 -9.36 18.32
C MET A 1 31.06 -8.92 17.80
N ALA A 2 30.92 -7.76 17.16
CA ALA A 2 29.69 -7.41 16.47
C ALA A 2 29.95 -6.69 15.14
N PHE A 3 29.08 -6.93 14.16
CA PHE A 3 28.87 -6.03 13.02
C PHE A 3 27.86 -4.96 13.44
N PHE A 4 28.05 -3.70 13.05
CA PHE A 4 27.11 -2.63 13.41
C PHE A 4 26.76 -1.70 12.25
N ILE A 5 25.58 -1.11 12.38
CA ILE A 5 25.10 0.04 11.60
C ILE A 5 24.73 1.11 12.63
N GLY A 6 25.37 2.26 12.56
CA GLY A 6 25.22 3.27 13.61
C GLY A 6 25.59 4.69 13.17
N PRO A 7 25.71 5.61 14.13
CA PRO A 7 25.89 7.03 13.88
C PRO A 7 27.21 7.36 13.16
N LEU A 8 27.19 8.42 12.35
CA LEU A 8 28.36 8.99 11.71
C LEU A 8 28.62 10.41 12.27
N PRO A 9 29.82 10.73 12.79
CA PRO A 9 30.98 9.85 12.96
C PRO A 9 30.75 8.80 14.06
N SER A 10 31.30 7.61 13.86
CA SER A 10 31.25 6.55 14.88
C SER A 10 32.16 6.91 16.06
N SER A 11 31.66 6.73 17.28
CA SER A 11 32.44 6.89 18.51
C SER A 11 32.05 5.82 19.51
N LEU A 12 32.99 5.41 20.37
CA LEU A 12 32.71 4.45 21.42
C LEU A 12 31.78 5.09 22.46
N PRO A 13 30.63 4.48 22.77
CA PRO A 13 29.77 4.96 23.84
C PRO A 13 30.49 4.91 25.19
N PRO A 14 30.15 5.79 26.15
CA PRO A 14 30.66 5.70 27.51
C PRO A 14 30.35 4.34 28.14
N VAL A 15 31.32 3.75 28.85
CA VAL A 15 31.16 2.48 29.57
C VAL A 15 30.61 1.36 28.68
N SER A 16 31.18 1.20 27.49
CA SER A 16 30.79 0.20 26.47
C SER A 16 31.69 -1.04 26.44
N GLY A 17 32.56 -1.20 27.45
CA GLY A 17 33.50 -2.31 27.54
C GLY A 17 32.83 -3.65 27.86
N SER A 18 33.59 -4.73 27.63
CA SER A 18 33.22 -6.13 27.89
C SER A 18 31.84 -6.51 27.30
N PRO A 19 30.74 -6.64 28.06
CA PRO A 19 29.49 -7.16 27.50
C PRO A 19 28.83 -6.25 26.47
N PHE A 20 29.09 -4.95 26.47
CA PHE A 20 28.40 -4.02 25.57
C PHE A 20 29.04 -3.90 24.18
N LEU A 21 30.08 -4.72 23.92
CA LEU A 21 30.74 -4.88 22.61
C LEU A 21 31.25 -3.59 21.96
N GLY A 22 31.40 -2.49 22.72
CA GLY A 22 31.71 -1.17 22.15
C GLY A 22 30.55 -0.52 21.39
N LEU A 23 29.33 -1.07 21.48
CA LEU A 23 28.14 -0.61 20.74
C LEU A 23 27.13 0.12 21.63
N PHE A 24 27.00 -0.29 22.89
CA PHE A 24 25.99 0.26 23.79
C PHE A 24 26.63 0.79 25.06
N SER A 25 26.01 1.79 25.69
CA SER A 25 26.43 2.22 27.02
C SER A 25 25.83 1.32 28.09
N ASN A 26 26.60 1.03 29.13
CA ASN A 26 26.07 0.42 30.35
C ASN A 26 25.10 1.40 31.04
N GLY A 27 23.85 0.96 31.25
CA GLY A 27 22.77 1.78 31.79
C GLY A 27 21.63 1.93 30.78
N ASN A 28 20.42 2.18 31.31
CA ASN A 28 19.17 2.26 30.52
C ASN A 28 19.36 3.01 29.19
N PRO A 29 18.64 2.60 28.12
CA PRO A 29 18.64 3.34 26.86
C PRO A 29 18.29 4.80 27.16
N SER A 30 19.32 5.65 27.16
CA SER A 30 19.11 7.08 27.25
C SER A 30 18.42 7.47 25.94
N PRO A 31 17.38 8.32 25.97
CA PRO A 31 16.83 8.89 24.74
C PRO A 31 17.88 9.61 23.87
N ALA A 32 19.06 9.92 24.44
CA ALA A 32 20.19 10.52 23.77
C ALA A 32 21.26 9.52 23.29
N ALA A 33 21.10 8.22 23.57
CA ALA A 33 22.00 7.20 23.05
C ALA A 33 21.78 7.09 21.54
N PRO A 34 22.85 7.14 20.73
CA PRO A 34 22.67 7.30 19.31
C PRO A 34 22.31 5.95 18.69
N ALA A 35 21.30 5.97 17.81
CA ALA A 35 20.64 4.74 17.36
C ALA A 35 21.60 3.81 16.63
N THR A 36 21.62 2.55 17.04
CA THR A 36 22.58 1.54 16.60
C THR A 36 21.90 0.19 16.46
N VAL A 37 22.13 -0.46 15.32
CA VAL A 37 21.76 -1.85 15.05
C VAL A 37 23.03 -2.69 15.12
N GLY A 38 22.99 -3.78 15.89
CA GLY A 38 24.09 -4.72 16.03
C GLY A 38 23.71 -6.12 15.55
N VAL A 39 24.67 -6.83 14.97
CA VAL A 39 24.65 -8.28 14.89
C VAL A 39 25.83 -8.78 15.72
N GLU A 40 25.52 -9.32 16.89
CA GLU A 40 26.53 -9.81 17.82
C GLU A 40 26.85 -11.29 17.61
N PHE A 41 28.12 -11.62 17.83
CA PHE A 41 28.66 -12.97 17.93
C PHE A 41 29.21 -13.09 19.35
N ASP A 42 28.36 -13.57 20.25
CA ASP A 42 28.58 -13.57 21.69
C ASP A 42 29.03 -14.95 22.18
N THR A 43 30.19 -14.95 22.81
CA THR A 43 30.88 -16.12 23.36
C THR A 43 30.81 -16.16 24.89
N HIS A 44 30.14 -15.20 25.51
CA HIS A 44 30.07 -15.07 26.95
C HIS A 44 28.66 -14.72 27.43
N TRP A 45 27.92 -15.75 27.82
CA TRP A 45 26.61 -15.55 28.42
C TRP A 45 26.68 -14.80 29.76
N ASP A 46 25.96 -13.70 29.84
CA ASP A 46 25.79 -12.81 30.97
C ASP A 46 24.34 -12.81 31.47
N ARG A 47 24.18 -13.12 32.76
CA ARG A 47 22.87 -13.32 33.40
C ARG A 47 21.92 -12.12 33.31
N ASP A 48 22.46 -10.91 33.23
CA ASP A 48 21.68 -9.69 33.35
C ASP A 48 21.03 -9.28 32.03
N TRP A 49 21.68 -9.50 30.88
CA TRP A 49 21.16 -9.10 29.56
C TRP A 49 20.83 -10.26 28.63
N ASP A 50 21.51 -11.40 28.75
CA ASP A 50 21.31 -12.48 27.79
C ASP A 50 20.05 -13.30 28.03
N PRO A 51 19.52 -13.97 26.99
CA PRO A 51 18.33 -14.79 27.11
C PRO A 51 18.56 -15.96 28.08
N LYS A 52 17.59 -16.16 28.97
CA LYS A 52 17.68 -17.16 30.05
C LYS A 52 17.50 -18.59 29.56
N ASP A 53 16.89 -18.78 28.40
CA ASP A 53 16.63 -20.10 27.79
C ASP A 53 17.86 -20.68 27.09
N ILE A 54 18.96 -19.92 26.98
CA ILE A 54 20.26 -20.35 26.44
C ILE A 54 21.38 -20.17 27.46
N ALA A 55 21.09 -20.35 28.74
CA ALA A 55 22.04 -20.08 29.82
C ALA A 55 23.39 -20.78 29.60
N ALA A 56 24.47 -20.01 29.69
CA ALA A 56 25.86 -20.44 29.50
C ALA A 56 26.24 -20.92 28.08
N ALA A 57 25.38 -20.73 27.08
CA ALA A 57 25.67 -21.00 25.68
C ALA A 57 26.29 -19.79 24.97
N ASP A 58 26.92 -20.04 23.82
CA ASP A 58 27.23 -18.99 22.86
C ASP A 58 25.95 -18.60 22.11
N HIS A 59 25.87 -17.39 21.56
CA HIS A 59 24.79 -17.01 20.66
C HIS A 59 25.19 -15.99 19.61
N VAL A 60 24.42 -15.97 18.52
CA VAL A 60 24.36 -14.83 17.60
C VAL A 60 23.05 -14.09 17.86
N GLY A 61 23.13 -12.76 17.99
CA GLY A 61 22.01 -11.90 18.33
C GLY A 61 21.81 -10.77 17.31
N ILE A 62 20.58 -10.31 17.16
CA ILE A 62 20.24 -9.06 16.48
C ILE A 62 19.80 -8.04 17.53
N ASP A 63 20.56 -6.96 17.62
CA ASP A 63 20.45 -5.93 18.65
C ASP A 63 19.91 -4.63 18.08
N LEU A 64 18.96 -4.02 18.78
CA LEU A 64 18.35 -2.77 18.38
C LEU A 64 18.37 -1.78 19.54
N ASN A 65 19.29 -0.82 19.50
CA ASN A 65 19.47 0.22 20.52
C ASN A 65 19.71 -0.34 21.94
N SER A 66 20.02 -1.62 22.08
CA SER A 66 20.23 -2.32 23.35
C SER A 66 21.02 -3.60 23.12
N ILE A 67 21.87 -3.97 24.08
CA ILE A 67 22.58 -5.26 24.12
C ILE A 67 21.64 -6.47 24.29
N ARG A 68 20.36 -6.23 24.63
CA ARG A 68 19.37 -7.31 24.71
C ARG A 68 18.85 -7.62 23.31
N SER A 69 19.30 -8.72 22.73
CA SER A 69 18.89 -9.10 21.38
C SER A 69 17.38 -9.35 21.26
N GLY A 70 16.77 -8.82 20.20
CA GLY A 70 15.37 -9.08 19.86
C GLY A 70 15.16 -10.44 19.18
N SER A 71 16.21 -10.96 18.54
CA SER A 71 16.25 -12.29 17.92
C SER A 71 17.63 -12.90 18.13
N TYR A 72 17.70 -14.19 18.46
CA TYR A 72 18.96 -14.87 18.76
C TYR A 72 18.88 -16.38 18.45
N THR A 73 20.05 -17.01 18.27
CA THR A 73 20.17 -18.46 18.08
C THR A 73 19.92 -19.21 19.38
N LYS A 74 19.29 -20.39 19.33
CA LYS A 74 19.00 -21.21 20.52
C LYS A 74 19.81 -22.49 20.64
N ASP A 75 20.54 -22.82 19.59
CA ASP A 75 21.11 -24.13 19.31
C ASP A 75 22.61 -24.06 19.02
N LEU A 76 23.29 -23.19 19.76
CA LEU A 76 24.73 -23.11 19.86
C LEU A 76 25.12 -23.55 21.28
N ALA A 77 26.10 -24.45 21.38
CA ALA A 77 26.71 -24.80 22.65
C ALA A 77 27.84 -23.81 22.97
N LYS A 78 28.27 -23.80 24.24
CA LYS A 78 29.45 -23.02 24.63
C LYS A 78 30.68 -23.44 23.82
N GLY A 79 31.35 -22.48 23.20
CA GLY A 79 32.51 -22.70 22.34
C GLY A 79 32.19 -23.05 20.89
N ASP A 80 30.92 -23.10 20.49
CA ASP A 80 30.54 -23.28 19.08
C ASP A 80 31.01 -22.11 18.21
N LEU A 81 31.13 -20.90 18.79
CA LEU A 81 31.66 -19.72 18.11
C LEU A 81 33.21 -19.67 18.11
N SER A 82 33.86 -20.83 18.21
CA SER A 82 35.31 -20.97 18.10
C SER A 82 35.75 -21.39 16.70
N GLY A 83 36.88 -20.85 16.25
CA GLY A 83 37.47 -21.17 14.94
C GLY A 83 37.01 -20.24 13.81
N THR A 84 37.34 -20.61 12.58
CA THR A 84 37.00 -19.82 11.39
C THR A 84 35.53 -20.01 11.04
N MET A 85 34.79 -18.90 11.05
CA MET A 85 33.37 -18.85 10.71
C MET A 85 33.13 -17.79 9.63
N SER A 86 31.97 -17.85 8.98
CA SER A 86 31.50 -16.80 8.08
C SER A 86 30.07 -16.42 8.41
N ALA A 87 29.75 -15.14 8.29
CA ALA A 87 28.40 -14.63 8.48
C ALA A 87 27.95 -13.82 7.27
N ASP A 88 26.74 -14.10 6.79
CA ASP A 88 26.04 -13.33 5.76
C ASP A 88 24.91 -12.55 6.42
N ILE A 89 24.95 -11.22 6.32
CA ILE A 89 23.96 -10.30 6.91
C ILE A 89 23.28 -9.56 5.77
N THR A 90 21.96 -9.73 5.66
CA THR A 90 21.14 -9.06 4.64
C THR A 90 20.04 -8.26 5.30
N TYR A 91 19.77 -7.08 4.77
CA TYR A 91 18.64 -6.25 5.17
C TYR A 91 17.88 -5.77 3.93
N ASP A 92 16.58 -6.03 3.91
CA ASP A 92 15.66 -5.51 2.90
C ASP A 92 14.89 -4.33 3.48
N GLY A 93 15.17 -3.11 3.00
CA GLY A 93 14.51 -1.90 3.48
C GLY A 93 13.03 -1.76 3.11
N GLY A 94 12.53 -2.53 2.14
CA GLY A 94 11.11 -2.57 1.76
C GLY A 94 10.29 -3.46 2.68
N SER A 95 10.79 -4.66 2.98
CA SER A 95 10.14 -5.59 3.92
C SER A 95 10.55 -5.37 5.39
N LYS A 96 11.59 -4.56 5.63
CA LYS A 96 12.20 -4.29 6.94
C LYS A 96 12.80 -5.54 7.57
N LEU A 97 13.12 -6.56 6.76
CA LEU A 97 13.58 -7.85 7.23
C LEU A 97 15.11 -7.88 7.24
N MET A 98 15.69 -8.07 8.43
CA MET A 98 17.08 -8.45 8.60
C MET A 98 17.17 -9.96 8.74
N VAL A 99 18.09 -10.58 8.01
CA VAL A 99 18.42 -12.00 8.11
C VAL A 99 19.92 -12.14 8.32
N VAL A 100 20.29 -12.97 9.28
CA VAL A 100 21.68 -13.34 9.57
C VAL A 100 21.82 -14.83 9.33
N THR A 101 22.81 -15.23 8.55
CA THR A 101 23.18 -16.64 8.34
C THR A 101 24.61 -16.84 8.79
N LEU A 102 24.81 -17.71 9.77
CA LEU A 102 26.12 -18.06 10.32
C LEU A 102 26.51 -19.46 9.84
N ARG A 103 27.73 -19.60 9.32
CA ARG A 103 28.36 -20.88 9.01
C ARG A 103 29.51 -21.12 10.00
N LEU A 104 29.37 -22.16 10.80
CA LEU A 104 30.32 -22.54 11.84
C LEU A 104 31.54 -23.27 11.25
N ALA A 105 32.62 -23.34 12.03
CA ALA A 105 33.86 -24.00 11.65
C ALA A 105 33.67 -25.51 11.35
N ASP A 106 32.67 -26.14 11.95
CA ASP A 106 32.33 -27.55 11.75
C ASP A 106 31.35 -27.79 10.58
N GLY A 107 30.97 -26.74 9.86
CA GLY A 107 30.10 -26.80 8.70
C GLY A 107 28.60 -26.68 9.01
N ARG A 108 28.18 -26.67 10.28
CA ARG A 108 26.79 -26.36 10.63
C ARG A 108 26.43 -24.93 10.22
N THR A 109 25.16 -24.73 9.87
CA THR A 109 24.61 -23.41 9.53
C THR A 109 23.47 -23.06 10.48
N ARG A 110 23.46 -21.83 10.98
CA ARG A 110 22.37 -21.26 11.80
C ARG A 110 21.86 -20.00 11.14
N SER A 111 20.57 -19.70 11.32
CA SER A 111 19.99 -18.46 10.82
C SER A 111 18.98 -17.88 11.79
N ILE A 112 18.99 -16.56 11.88
CA ILE A 112 18.04 -15.76 12.67
C ILE A 112 17.56 -14.59 11.83
N GLN A 113 16.40 -14.05 12.19
CA GLN A 113 15.81 -12.93 11.47
C GLN A 113 15.02 -12.02 12.40
N ALA A 114 14.95 -10.75 12.05
CA ALA A 114 14.16 -9.76 12.78
C ALA A 114 13.52 -8.77 11.81
N LEU A 115 12.30 -8.35 12.12
CA LEU A 115 11.67 -7.21 11.47
C LEU A 115 12.12 -5.93 12.20
N ILE A 116 12.93 -5.12 11.54
CA ILE A 116 13.52 -3.91 12.11
C ILE A 116 13.30 -2.76 11.13
N ASP A 117 12.51 -1.77 11.54
CA ASP A 117 12.44 -0.51 10.82
C ASP A 117 13.56 0.42 11.32
N PHE A 118 14.57 0.66 10.48
CA PHE A 118 15.67 1.56 10.81
C PHE A 118 15.20 2.99 11.11
N ARG A 119 14.12 3.45 10.46
CA ARG A 119 13.56 4.80 10.69
C ARG A 119 12.86 4.87 12.03
N ASP A 120 12.02 3.90 12.34
CA ASP A 120 11.32 3.87 13.64
C ASP A 120 12.30 3.66 14.79
N ALA A 121 13.41 2.95 14.53
CA ALA A 121 14.51 2.79 15.48
C ALA A 121 15.39 4.05 15.65
N GLY A 122 15.16 5.10 14.86
CA GLY A 122 15.91 6.36 14.93
C GLY A 122 17.29 6.33 14.27
N VAL A 123 17.59 5.32 13.46
CA VAL A 123 18.85 5.22 12.71
C VAL A 123 18.89 6.37 11.68
N PRO A 124 19.94 7.22 11.68
CA PRO A 124 20.03 8.35 10.77
C PRO A 124 20.16 7.91 9.30
N GLN A 125 19.91 8.85 8.37
CA GLN A 125 20.05 8.57 6.93
C GLN A 125 21.51 8.27 6.54
N GLU A 126 22.46 8.96 7.18
CA GLU A 126 23.89 8.73 7.03
C GLU A 126 24.40 7.95 8.23
N VAL A 127 25.02 6.80 7.96
CA VAL A 127 25.47 5.85 8.98
C VAL A 127 26.92 5.44 8.73
N ALA A 128 27.60 5.07 9.80
CA ALA A 128 28.79 4.25 9.74
C ALA A 128 28.40 2.77 9.78
N VAL A 129 29.12 1.95 9.02
CA VAL A 129 29.07 0.48 9.13
C VAL A 129 30.46 -0.04 9.47
N GLY A 130 30.53 -1.08 10.28
CA GLY A 130 31.81 -1.63 10.67
C GLY A 130 31.70 -2.75 11.67
N PHE A 131 32.81 -3.02 12.34
CA PHE A 131 32.89 -4.02 13.39
C PHE A 131 33.39 -3.40 14.68
N SER A 132 32.90 -3.93 15.78
CA SER A 132 33.41 -3.67 17.12
C SER A 132 33.68 -4.99 17.82
N ALA A 133 34.55 -4.95 18.82
CA ALA A 133 34.84 -6.10 19.64
C ALA A 133 35.30 -5.65 21.02
N ALA A 134 34.98 -6.46 22.01
CA ALA A 134 35.46 -6.32 23.36
C ALA A 134 35.88 -7.69 23.90
N THR A 135 36.74 -7.66 24.92
CA THR A 135 37.11 -8.82 25.72
C THR A 135 36.82 -8.50 27.19
N GLY A 136 36.52 -9.53 27.97
CA GLY A 136 36.36 -9.41 29.41
C GLY A 136 37.69 -9.37 30.14
N VAL A 137 37.65 -9.04 31.42
CA VAL A 137 38.83 -9.06 32.31
C VAL A 137 39.24 -10.50 32.62
N ASP A 138 38.27 -11.39 32.83
CA ASP A 138 38.49 -12.79 33.23
C ASP A 138 38.46 -13.77 32.04
N VAL A 139 38.02 -13.30 30.87
CA VAL A 139 37.90 -14.10 29.64
C VAL A 139 38.53 -13.34 28.49
N VAL A 140 39.72 -13.79 28.08
CA VAL A 140 40.45 -13.23 26.94
C VAL A 140 40.17 -14.07 25.71
N GLN A 141 39.84 -13.41 24.61
CA GLN A 141 39.61 -14.06 23.32
C GLN A 141 40.19 -13.24 22.18
N THR A 142 40.50 -13.92 21.08
CA THR A 142 40.95 -13.27 19.84
C THR A 142 39.74 -12.95 18.97
N ASN A 143 39.53 -11.67 18.69
CA ASN A 143 38.53 -11.19 17.73
C ASN A 143 39.24 -10.81 16.43
N LEU A 144 39.28 -11.73 15.44
CA LEU A 144 40.00 -11.51 14.18
C LEU A 144 39.04 -11.52 12.99
N LEU A 145 38.95 -10.38 12.30
CA LEU A 145 38.26 -10.29 11.02
C LEU A 145 39.22 -10.64 9.88
N LEU A 146 39.01 -11.78 9.23
CA LEU A 146 39.87 -12.25 8.14
C LEU A 146 39.61 -11.51 6.83
N SER A 147 38.34 -11.27 6.53
CA SER A 147 37.89 -10.54 5.34
C SER A 147 36.45 -10.08 5.53
N TRP A 148 36.06 -9.01 4.85
CA TRP A 148 34.68 -8.57 4.77
C TRP A 148 34.42 -7.87 3.44
N SER A 149 33.15 -7.83 3.05
CA SER A 149 32.66 -7.06 1.92
C SER A 149 31.29 -6.50 2.29
N PHE A 150 30.99 -5.30 1.82
CA PHE A 150 29.74 -4.63 2.09
C PHE A 150 29.17 -4.03 0.80
N SER A 151 27.86 -4.12 0.63
CA SER A 151 27.13 -3.51 -0.48
C SER A 151 25.80 -2.96 0.03
N SER A 152 25.42 -1.80 -0.49
CA SER A 152 24.14 -1.15 -0.22
C SER A 152 23.63 -0.50 -1.50
N THR A 153 22.31 -0.48 -1.65
CA THR A 153 21.62 0.19 -2.77
C THR A 153 20.65 1.21 -2.22
N GLU A 154 20.62 2.42 -2.78
CA GLU A 154 19.60 3.39 -2.43
C GLU A 154 18.23 2.97 -2.99
N LEU A 155 17.22 2.92 -2.12
CA LEU A 155 15.84 2.90 -2.58
C LEU A 155 15.50 4.29 -3.11
N VAL A 156 15.44 4.44 -4.43
CA VAL A 156 14.88 5.65 -5.05
C VAL A 156 13.45 5.79 -4.56
N SER A 157 13.22 6.69 -3.62
CA SER A 157 11.88 7.08 -3.21
C SER A 157 11.23 7.74 -4.41
N VAL A 158 10.47 6.96 -5.19
CA VAL A 158 9.50 7.53 -6.13
C VAL A 158 8.40 8.12 -5.26
N SER A 159 8.67 9.32 -4.74
CA SER A 159 7.70 10.19 -4.10
C SER A 159 6.67 10.52 -5.18
N SER A 160 5.71 9.62 -5.37
CA SER A 160 4.49 9.83 -6.13
C SER A 160 3.57 10.74 -5.30
N LYS A 161 4.06 11.92 -4.95
CA LYS A 161 3.20 13.05 -4.63
C LYS A 161 2.50 13.38 -5.94
N MET A 162 1.36 12.73 -6.21
CA MET A 162 0.48 13.13 -7.28
C MET A 162 0.26 14.63 -7.11
N PRO A 163 0.70 15.45 -8.07
CA PRO A 163 0.69 16.88 -7.87
C PRO A 163 -0.76 17.34 -7.73
N LEU A 164 -1.03 18.20 -6.75
CA LEU A 164 -2.38 18.62 -6.34
C LEU A 164 -3.23 19.11 -7.53
N TRP A 165 -2.61 19.69 -8.55
CA TRP A 165 -3.30 20.13 -9.77
C TRP A 165 -3.94 18.98 -10.57
N LEU A 166 -3.39 17.76 -10.53
CA LEU A 166 -4.01 16.57 -11.15
C LEU A 166 -5.26 16.11 -10.38
N ILE A 167 -5.26 16.23 -9.05
CA ILE A 167 -6.43 15.92 -8.22
C ILE A 167 -7.53 16.96 -8.48
N ILE A 168 -7.15 18.24 -8.52
CA ILE A 168 -8.07 19.34 -8.81
C ILE A 168 -8.64 19.22 -10.22
N SER A 169 -7.81 18.93 -11.23
CA SER A 169 -8.27 18.82 -12.62
C SER A 169 -9.24 17.65 -12.80
N LEU A 170 -8.97 16.50 -12.18
CA LEU A 170 -9.86 15.33 -12.25
C LEU A 170 -11.18 15.58 -11.53
N SER A 171 -11.15 16.25 -10.37
CA SER A 171 -12.34 16.60 -9.58
C SER A 171 -13.26 17.59 -10.30
N VAL A 172 -12.72 18.49 -11.13
CA VAL A 172 -13.52 19.45 -11.92
C VAL A 172 -13.96 18.88 -13.27
N ALA A 173 -13.11 18.08 -13.93
CA ALA A 173 -13.40 17.54 -15.25
C ALA A 173 -14.52 16.47 -15.22
N CYS A 174 -14.53 15.60 -14.21
CA CYS A 174 -15.52 14.52 -14.10
C CYS A 174 -16.98 15.02 -13.99
N PRO A 175 -17.32 16.00 -13.12
CA PRO A 175 -18.67 16.55 -13.03
C PRO A 175 -19.13 17.23 -14.32
N LEU A 176 -18.24 17.98 -14.98
CA LEU A 176 -18.56 18.67 -16.24
C LEU A 176 -18.86 17.69 -17.37
N LEU A 177 -18.05 16.63 -17.49
CA LEU A 177 -18.28 15.55 -18.44
C LEU A 177 -19.62 14.85 -18.15
N ALA A 178 -19.89 14.47 -16.90
CA ALA A 178 -21.14 13.83 -16.52
C ALA A 178 -22.37 14.72 -16.84
N ALA A 179 -22.31 16.01 -16.49
CA ALA A 179 -23.38 16.96 -16.79
C ALA A 179 -23.61 17.13 -18.30
N SER A 180 -22.54 17.17 -19.10
CA SER A 180 -22.65 17.28 -20.56
C SER A 180 -23.32 16.06 -21.19
N ILE A 181 -23.02 14.85 -20.68
CA ILE A 181 -23.64 13.60 -21.14
C ILE A 181 -25.13 13.60 -20.79
N VAL A 182 -25.49 13.98 -19.56
CA VAL A 182 -26.90 14.06 -19.13
C VAL A 182 -27.68 15.06 -19.99
N ALA A 183 -27.11 16.24 -20.25
CA ALA A 183 -27.73 17.25 -21.09
C ALA A 183 -27.93 16.76 -22.54
N ALA A 184 -26.94 16.07 -23.11
CA ALA A 184 -27.03 15.51 -24.46
C ALA A 184 -28.12 14.43 -24.55
N VAL A 185 -28.20 13.52 -23.57
CA VAL A 185 -29.26 12.50 -23.51
C VAL A 185 -30.63 13.15 -23.39
N PHE A 186 -30.80 14.12 -22.49
CA PHE A 186 -32.05 14.84 -22.33
C PHE A 186 -32.47 15.57 -23.62
N TYR A 187 -31.53 16.22 -24.29
CA TYR A 187 -31.77 16.87 -25.59
C TYR A 187 -32.21 15.88 -26.67
N THR A 188 -31.58 14.70 -26.77
CA THR A 188 -31.99 13.67 -27.74
C THR A 188 -33.38 13.13 -27.48
N ILE A 189 -33.76 12.94 -26.21
CA ILE A 189 -35.12 12.53 -25.80
C ILE A 189 -36.14 13.60 -26.20
N MET A 190 -35.87 14.86 -25.86
CA MET A 190 -36.76 15.99 -26.20
C MET A 190 -36.91 16.17 -27.71
N ARG A 191 -35.85 15.97 -28.49
CA ARG A 191 -35.90 16.03 -29.96
C ARG A 191 -36.76 14.91 -30.55
N ARG A 192 -36.72 13.70 -29.96
CA ARG A 192 -37.59 12.58 -30.36
C ARG A 192 -39.06 12.86 -30.08
N HIS A 193 -39.39 13.55 -28.98
CA HIS A 193 -40.78 13.90 -28.65
C HIS A 193 -41.37 15.03 -29.51
N ARG A 194 -40.55 15.91 -30.10
CA ARG A 194 -41.03 17.00 -30.98
C ARG A 194 -41.32 16.57 -32.42
N CYS A 195 -41.04 15.32 -32.80
CA CYS A 195 -41.21 14.80 -34.16
C CYS A 195 -42.25 13.67 -34.26
N ALA A 196 -43.24 13.60 -33.37
CA ALA A 196 -44.44 12.80 -33.63
C ALA A 196 -45.51 13.69 -34.29
N PRO A 197 -45.61 13.77 -35.64
CA PRO A 197 -46.79 14.35 -36.25
C PRO A 197 -48.00 13.49 -35.85
N GLY A 198 -49.04 14.15 -35.33
CA GLY A 198 -50.30 13.49 -34.99
C GLY A 198 -50.84 12.75 -36.21
N ILE A 199 -51.00 11.44 -36.08
CA ILE A 199 -51.70 10.61 -37.06
C ILE A 199 -53.14 11.17 -37.14
N LYS A 200 -53.44 11.92 -38.20
CA LYS A 200 -54.82 12.25 -38.56
C LYS A 200 -55.43 10.99 -39.17
N ILE A 201 -56.18 10.23 -38.37
CA ILE A 201 -57.04 9.17 -38.89
C ILE A 201 -58.19 9.87 -39.63
N ALA A 202 -58.13 9.87 -40.97
CA ALA A 202 -59.25 10.30 -41.79
C ALA A 202 -60.33 9.21 -41.74
N LEU A 203 -61.45 9.49 -41.08
CA LEU A 203 -62.67 8.69 -41.23
C LEU A 203 -63.18 8.86 -42.66
N GLN A 204 -62.96 7.84 -43.47
CA GLN A 204 -63.45 7.77 -44.84
C GLN A 204 -64.93 7.42 -44.81
N ALA A 205 -65.80 8.45 -44.78
CA ALA A 205 -67.22 8.28 -45.03
C ALA A 205 -67.41 8.06 -46.55
N SER A 206 -67.70 6.83 -46.94
CA SER A 206 -68.12 6.48 -48.29
C SER A 206 -69.60 6.84 -48.47
N CYS A 207 -69.88 7.85 -49.30
CA CYS A 207 -71.23 8.07 -49.84
C CYS A 207 -71.29 7.56 -51.29
N PRO A 208 -72.32 6.77 -51.67
CA PRO A 208 -72.49 6.30 -53.03
C PRO A 208 -72.96 7.43 -53.97
N SER A 209 -72.52 7.37 -55.22
CA SER A 209 -72.86 8.29 -56.32
C SER A 209 -74.33 8.17 -56.75
N PRO A 210 -74.98 9.27 -57.19
CA PRO A 210 -76.35 9.23 -57.69
C PRO A 210 -76.37 8.80 -59.17
N PRO A 211 -77.43 8.11 -59.63
CA PRO A 211 -77.61 7.81 -61.05
C PRO A 211 -78.10 9.03 -61.83
N THR A 212 -77.62 9.11 -63.06
CA THR A 212 -77.92 10.12 -64.08
C THR A 212 -79.33 9.90 -64.63
N THR A 213 -80.16 10.95 -64.68
CA THR A 213 -81.39 10.94 -65.49
C THR A 213 -81.51 12.20 -66.35
N SER A 214 -81.78 11.99 -67.63
CA SER A 214 -82.24 12.98 -68.62
C SER A 214 -83.78 13.17 -68.51
N PRO A 215 -84.42 14.15 -69.18
CA PRO A 215 -85.22 15.16 -68.51
C PRO A 215 -86.74 14.97 -68.68
N ARG A 216 -87.54 15.36 -67.67
CA ARG A 216 -88.92 15.83 -67.90
C ARG A 216 -89.52 16.58 -66.69
N ILE A 217 -89.92 17.84 -66.97
CA ILE A 217 -91.12 18.60 -66.53
C ILE A 217 -91.68 18.34 -65.11
N GLY A 218 -91.75 19.41 -64.29
CA GLY A 218 -92.84 19.58 -63.30
C GLY A 218 -92.45 20.11 -61.90
N SER A 219 -92.73 21.40 -61.68
CA SER A 219 -93.23 22.07 -60.45
C SER A 219 -92.74 21.70 -59.02
N SER A 220 -92.36 22.78 -58.31
CA SER A 220 -92.76 23.16 -56.92
C SER A 220 -91.97 22.69 -55.68
N ALA A 221 -91.56 23.71 -54.91
CA ALA A 221 -91.51 23.83 -53.43
C ALA A 221 -90.29 23.34 -52.59
N ARG A 222 -89.58 24.34 -52.04
CA ARG A 222 -89.32 24.67 -50.61
C ARG A 222 -88.61 23.66 -49.67
N ALA A 223 -87.37 24.04 -49.29
CA ALA A 223 -86.63 24.08 -47.99
C ALA A 223 -87.27 23.54 -46.67
N PRO A 224 -86.58 23.49 -45.48
CA PRO A 224 -85.15 23.71 -45.12
C PRO A 224 -84.55 22.80 -43.98
N SER A 225 -83.24 22.98 -43.72
CA SER A 225 -82.53 23.14 -42.41
C SER A 225 -82.83 22.27 -41.17
N ALA A 226 -81.77 21.69 -40.57
CA ALA A 226 -81.57 21.65 -39.10
C ALA A 226 -80.09 21.42 -38.71
N LYS A 227 -79.77 21.75 -37.47
CA LYS A 227 -78.51 22.29 -36.93
C LYS A 227 -78.15 21.58 -35.60
N CYS A 228 -76.91 21.73 -35.14
CA CYS A 228 -76.42 21.63 -33.73
C CYS A 228 -76.16 20.21 -33.16
N THR A 229 -75.25 19.93 -32.19
CA THR A 229 -74.16 20.61 -31.45
C THR A 229 -73.36 19.55 -30.65
N GLU A 230 -72.20 19.96 -30.13
CA GLU A 230 -71.18 19.31 -29.27
C GLU A 230 -71.64 18.40 -28.11
N GLU A 231 -70.78 17.46 -27.67
CA GLU A 231 -70.28 17.42 -26.26
C GLU A 231 -69.06 16.49 -26.05
N ASN A 232 -68.21 16.90 -25.11
CA ASN A 232 -66.94 16.29 -24.67
C ASN A 232 -67.15 15.11 -23.70
N CYS A 233 -66.33 14.05 -23.80
CA CYS A 233 -66.02 13.18 -22.65
C CYS A 233 -64.61 12.59 -22.79
N GLY A 234 -63.74 12.89 -21.83
CA GLY A 234 -62.37 12.39 -21.75
C GLY A 234 -62.26 11.14 -20.88
N ILE A 235 -61.41 10.18 -21.28
CA ILE A 235 -60.95 9.09 -20.41
C ILE A 235 -59.45 8.91 -20.55
N ARG A 236 -58.80 8.74 -19.40
CA ARG A 236 -57.37 8.60 -19.17
C ARG A 236 -56.99 7.11 -19.04
N ALA A 237 -55.81 6.80 -19.58
CA ALA A 237 -54.91 5.66 -19.30
C ALA A 237 -55.22 4.27 -19.88
N CYS A 238 -54.27 3.76 -20.65
CA CYS A 238 -53.41 2.61 -20.29
C CYS A 238 -52.37 2.38 -21.40
N ARG A 239 -51.08 2.36 -21.07
CA ARG A 239 -50.10 1.65 -21.91
C ARG A 239 -49.20 0.77 -21.06
N ARG A 240 -49.17 -0.48 -21.49
CA ARG A 240 -48.33 -1.57 -21.02
C ARG A 240 -47.07 -1.59 -21.87
N TRP A 241 -45.94 -1.87 -21.23
CA TRP A 241 -44.62 -2.06 -21.82
C TRP A 241 -44.58 -3.29 -22.74
N PRO A 242 -43.56 -3.38 -23.61
CA PRO A 242 -42.39 -4.19 -23.26
C PRO A 242 -41.14 -3.35 -22.96
#